data_AF-A0AAT9HTB6-F1
#
_entry.id   AF-A0AAT9HTB6-F1
#
_cell.length_a   1.000
_cell.length_b   1.000
_cell.length_c   1.000
_cell.angle_alpha   90.00
_cell.angle_beta   90.00
_cell.angle_gamma   90.00
#
_symmetry.space_group_name_H-M   'P 1'
#
loop_
_entity.id
_entity.type
_entity.pdbx_description
1 polymer ?
#
loop_
_entity_poly.entity_id
_entity_poly.type
_entity_poly.pdbx_seq_one_letter_code
_entity_poly.pdbx_strand_id
1 'polypeptide(L)'
;MAWRARHLTGGWATGGQYRQVVDSVLRRPDEPGELLAYWTARYGRAIPKPVKRGVADAVRRLYGGRALLKYDTASKGYRFGDILNLVHAAPDPDKPWQGELFRYALDRRHNPDTAVPPASNHVLTAHRELMALPVGERRAVVTAPDGAERLAAAGLTWEALAGWLQGRWTRRPGRR
;
A
#
# COMPACT_ATOMS: atom_id res chain seq x y z
N MET A 1 13.52 -18.32 -40.78
CA MET A 1 12.61 -18.31 -39.60
C MET A 1 11.99 -16.94 -39.46
N ALA A 2 10.80 -16.73 -40.02
CA ALA A 2 10.09 -15.47 -40.00
C ALA A 2 9.17 -15.41 -38.77
N TRP A 3 9.46 -14.52 -37.82
CA TRP A 3 8.52 -14.19 -36.76
C TRP A 3 7.41 -13.32 -37.33
N ARG A 4 6.22 -13.90 -37.53
CA ARG A 4 4.99 -13.14 -37.77
C ARG A 4 4.60 -12.43 -36.48
N ALA A 5 4.92 -11.14 -36.38
CA ALA A 5 4.29 -10.25 -35.43
C ALA A 5 2.79 -10.13 -35.79
N ARG A 6 1.91 -10.68 -34.93
CA ARG A 6 0.47 -10.41 -34.98
C ARG A 6 0.29 -8.90 -34.83
N HIS A 7 -0.10 -8.25 -35.92
CA HIS A 7 -0.49 -6.86 -35.92
C HIS A 7 -1.80 -6.75 -35.11
N LEU A 8 -1.78 -6.02 -34.00
CA LEU A 8 -2.99 -5.55 -33.35
C LEU A 8 -3.58 -4.46 -34.23
N THR A 9 -4.45 -4.84 -35.16
CA THR A 9 -5.36 -3.91 -35.85
C THR A 9 -6.45 -3.50 -34.86
N GLY A 10 -6.18 -2.48 -34.05
CA GLY A 10 -7.15 -1.86 -33.15
C GLY A 10 -7.04 -0.35 -33.29
N GLY A 11 -8.11 0.29 -33.75
CA GLY A 11 -8.17 1.72 -34.02
C GLY A 11 -7.68 2.56 -32.84
N TRP A 12 -7.00 3.67 -33.15
CA TRP A 12 -6.51 4.65 -32.20
C TRP A 12 -7.56 4.91 -31.11
N ALA A 13 -7.22 4.47 -29.90
CA ALA A 13 -8.09 4.54 -28.75
C ALA A 13 -8.67 5.95 -28.61
N THR A 14 -10.00 6.06 -28.60
CA THR A 14 -10.69 7.29 -28.18
C THR A 14 -10.28 7.57 -26.72
N GLY A 15 -10.15 8.84 -26.35
CA GLY A 15 -9.46 9.28 -25.12
C GLY A 15 -9.88 8.61 -23.78
N GLY A 16 -11.03 7.92 -23.73
CA GLY A 16 -11.48 7.13 -22.58
C GLY A 16 -10.78 5.78 -22.38
N GLN A 17 -10.31 5.12 -23.46
CA GLN A 17 -9.72 3.78 -23.38
C GLN A 17 -8.36 3.77 -22.67
N TYR A 18 -7.55 4.83 -22.81
CA TYR A 18 -6.25 4.93 -22.14
C TYR A 18 -6.36 4.92 -20.61
N ARG A 19 -7.39 5.59 -20.06
CA ARG A 19 -7.65 5.59 -18.61
C ARG A 19 -7.92 4.18 -18.10
N GLN A 20 -8.78 3.44 -18.80
CA GLN A 20 -9.17 2.08 -18.46
C GLN A 20 -8.00 1.10 -18.57
N VAL A 21 -7.18 1.24 -19.62
CA VAL A 21 -5.96 0.45 -19.79
C VAL A 21 -5.02 0.69 -18.61
N VAL A 22 -4.73 1.96 -18.27
CA VAL A 22 -3.85 2.31 -17.15
C VAL A 22 -4.36 1.73 -15.82
N ASP A 23 -5.67 1.86 -15.53
CA ASP A 23 -6.23 1.22 -14.33
C ASP A 23 -6.03 -0.30 -14.36
N SER A 24 -6.40 -0.96 -15.46
CA SER A 24 -6.41 -2.43 -15.56
C SER A 24 -5.04 -3.09 -15.39
N VAL A 25 -3.97 -2.43 -15.85
CA VAL A 25 -2.59 -2.97 -15.78
C VAL A 25 -1.95 -2.78 -14.40
N LEU A 26 -2.48 -1.88 -13.58
CA LEU A 26 -2.03 -1.69 -12.20
C LEU A 26 -2.73 -2.73 -11.31
N ARG A 27 -1.98 -3.72 -10.86
CA ARG A 27 -2.43 -4.90 -10.12
C ARG A 27 -1.98 -4.89 -8.66
N ARG A 28 -0.86 -4.25 -8.33
CA ARG A 28 -0.34 -4.19 -6.95
C ARG A 28 -0.35 -2.75 -6.40
N PRO A 29 -0.55 -2.56 -5.08
CA PRO A 29 -0.68 -1.22 -4.50
C PRO A 29 0.56 -0.32 -4.60
N ASP A 30 1.75 -0.87 -4.84
CA ASP A 30 2.99 -0.11 -5.07
C ASP A 30 3.19 0.33 -6.52
N GLU A 31 2.59 -0.37 -7.49
CA GLU A 31 2.73 -0.09 -8.92
C GLU A 31 2.27 1.32 -9.34
N PRO A 32 1.22 1.95 -8.75
CA PRO A 32 0.94 3.36 -8.98
C PRO A 32 2.15 4.27 -8.76
N GLY A 33 2.91 4.05 -7.69
CA GLY A 33 4.11 4.81 -7.39
C GLY A 33 5.25 4.52 -8.36
N GLU A 34 5.43 3.25 -8.73
CA GLU A 34 6.46 2.83 -9.70
C GLU A 34 6.22 3.42 -11.08
N LEU A 35 4.96 3.42 -11.55
CA LEU A 35 4.58 4.04 -12.81
C LEU A 35 4.86 5.55 -12.81
N LEU A 36 4.49 6.24 -11.73
CA LEU A 36 4.72 7.68 -11.59
C LEU A 36 6.22 8.02 -11.48
N ALA A 37 6.99 7.20 -10.77
CA ALA A 37 8.44 7.32 -10.70
C ALA A 37 9.08 7.17 -12.08
N TYR A 38 8.71 6.12 -12.81
CA TYR A 38 9.20 5.89 -14.17
C TYR A 38 8.83 7.05 -15.09
N TRP A 39 7.56 7.49 -15.07
CA TRP A 39 7.11 8.58 -15.93
C TRP A 39 7.89 9.86 -15.68
N THR A 40 8.02 10.25 -14.41
CA THR A 40 8.67 11.51 -14.06
C THR A 40 10.17 11.49 -14.33
N ALA A 41 10.83 10.35 -14.15
CA ALA A 41 12.23 10.17 -14.52
C ALA A 41 12.44 10.23 -16.05
N ARG A 42 11.52 9.66 -16.84
CA ARG A 42 11.71 9.50 -18.29
C ARG A 42 11.17 10.66 -19.14
N TYR A 43 10.07 11.27 -18.70
CA TYR A 43 9.28 12.24 -19.47
C TYR A 43 9.04 13.56 -18.71
N GLY A 44 9.52 13.68 -17.47
CA GLY A 44 9.31 14.86 -16.64
C GLY A 44 7.96 14.90 -15.92
N ARG A 45 7.66 16.03 -15.28
CA ARG A 45 6.52 16.16 -14.35
C ARG A 45 5.15 16.31 -15.02
N ALA A 46 5.11 16.54 -16.33
CA ALA A 46 3.88 16.67 -17.09
C ALA A 46 3.27 15.28 -17.35
N ILE A 47 2.39 14.84 -16.45
CA ILE A 47 1.67 13.56 -16.60
C ILE A 47 0.33 13.81 -17.31
N PRO A 48 0.07 13.13 -18.46
CA PRO A 48 -1.19 13.27 -19.18
C PRO A 48 -2.41 12.96 -18.32
N LYS A 49 -3.49 13.73 -18.53
CA LYS A 49 -4.73 13.60 -17.77
C LYS A 49 -5.31 12.18 -17.77
N PRO A 50 -5.35 11.41 -18.89
CA PRO A 50 -5.85 10.04 -18.87
C PRO A 50 -5.02 9.11 -17.97
N VAL A 51 -3.69 9.29 -17.93
CA VAL A 51 -2.79 8.52 -17.06
C VAL A 51 -3.08 8.83 -15.59
N LYS A 52 -3.14 10.12 -15.22
CA LYS A 52 -3.50 10.51 -13.84
C LYS A 52 -4.83 9.90 -13.40
N ARG A 53 -5.86 9.95 -14.27
CA ARG A 53 -7.18 9.40 -13.95
C ARG A 53 -7.18 7.87 -13.84
N GLY A 54 -6.40 7.17 -14.67
CA GLY A 54 -6.27 5.71 -14.56
C GLY A 54 -5.54 5.30 -13.29
N VAL A 55 -4.49 6.03 -12.91
CA VAL A 55 -3.80 5.82 -11.63
C VAL A 55 -4.75 6.11 -10.46
N ALA A 56 -5.57 7.15 -10.54
CA ALA A 56 -6.58 7.45 -9.51
C ALA A 56 -7.60 6.31 -9.33
N ASP A 57 -8.06 5.70 -10.43
CA ASP A 57 -8.96 4.54 -10.38
C ASP A 57 -8.27 3.32 -9.74
N ALA A 58 -7.01 3.07 -10.11
CA ALA A 58 -6.23 1.98 -9.51
C ALA A 58 -6.00 2.21 -8.01
N VAL A 59 -5.71 3.44 -7.59
CA VAL A 59 -5.60 3.83 -6.18
C VAL A 59 -6.91 3.52 -5.43
N ARG A 60 -8.04 3.96 -5.98
CA ARG A 60 -9.38 3.68 -5.41
C ARG A 60 -9.66 2.18 -5.27
N ARG A 61 -9.16 1.36 -6.19
CA ARG A 61 -9.32 -0.10 -6.16
C ARG A 61 -8.34 -0.81 -5.23
N LEU A 62 -7.08 -0.40 -5.21
CA LEU A 62 -5.95 -1.13 -4.60
C LEU A 62 -5.63 -0.67 -3.17
N TYR A 63 -5.98 0.56 -2.79
CA TYR A 63 -5.59 1.10 -1.48
C TYR A 63 -6.55 0.62 -0.39
N GLY A 64 -5.94 0.01 0.63
CA GLY A 64 -6.58 -0.51 1.84
C GLY A 64 -5.60 -0.47 3.01
N GLY A 65 -6.08 -0.73 4.23
CA GLY A 65 -5.24 -0.68 5.44
C GLY A 65 -4.01 -1.60 5.36
N ARG A 66 -4.20 -2.87 4.97
CA ARG A 66 -3.09 -3.83 4.79
C ARG A 66 -2.11 -3.40 3.69
N ALA A 67 -2.61 -2.85 2.59
CA ALA A 67 -1.77 -2.35 1.51
C ALA A 67 -0.90 -1.18 1.98
N LEU A 68 -1.48 -0.25 2.74
CA LEU A 68 -0.77 0.89 3.31
C LEU A 68 0.33 0.43 4.29
N LEU A 69 0.08 -0.57 5.14
CA LEU A 69 1.11 -1.10 6.04
C LEU A 69 2.26 -1.78 5.28
N LYS A 70 1.95 -2.54 4.23
CA LYS A 70 2.94 -3.31 3.47
C LYS A 70 3.77 -2.45 2.51
N TYR A 71 3.13 -1.49 1.83
CA TYR A 71 3.73 -0.83 0.67
C TYR A 71 4.08 0.65 0.90
N ASP A 72 3.52 1.31 1.92
CA ASP A 72 3.83 2.72 2.23
C ASP A 72 4.99 2.85 3.24
N THR A 73 6.22 2.62 2.75
CA THR A 73 7.45 2.71 3.53
C THR A 73 8.29 3.93 3.15
N ALA A 74 9.17 4.36 4.07
CA ALA A 74 10.07 5.51 3.84
C ALA A 74 11.08 5.29 2.69
N SER A 75 11.34 4.04 2.28
CA SER A 75 12.24 3.72 1.17
C SER A 75 11.62 3.92 -0.22
N LYS A 76 10.31 4.16 -0.32
CA LYS A 76 9.64 4.38 -1.60
C LYS A 76 9.79 5.83 -2.06
N GLY A 77 10.15 6.03 -3.33
CA GLY A 77 10.26 7.37 -3.94
C GLY A 77 8.92 8.10 -4.06
N TYR A 78 7.83 7.35 -4.26
CA TYR A 78 6.46 7.84 -4.15
C TYR A 78 5.75 7.09 -3.03
N ARG A 79 5.38 7.81 -1.97
CA ARG A 79 4.54 7.28 -0.89
C ARG A 79 3.07 7.43 -1.22
N PHE A 80 2.20 6.71 -0.50
CA PHE A 80 0.76 6.72 -0.78
C PHE A 80 0.18 8.14 -0.73
N GLY A 81 0.59 8.95 0.26
CA GLY A 81 0.19 10.35 0.36
C GLY A 81 0.66 11.22 -0.83
N ASP A 82 1.86 10.95 -1.39
CA ASP A 82 2.34 11.68 -2.57
C ASP A 82 1.47 11.36 -3.79
N ILE A 83 1.13 10.08 -3.96
CA ILE A 83 0.32 9.59 -5.08
C ILE A 83 -1.09 10.20 -4.99
N LEU A 84 -1.71 10.17 -3.81
CA LEU A 84 -3.02 10.77 -3.56
C LEU A 84 -3.06 12.26 -3.91
N ASN A 85 -2.03 13.03 -3.50
CA ASN A 85 -1.93 14.45 -3.84
C ASN A 85 -1.74 14.69 -5.34
N LEU A 86 -0.99 13.82 -6.03
CA LEU A 86 -0.64 14.02 -7.43
C LEU A 86 -1.79 13.71 -8.39
N VAL A 87 -2.57 12.67 -8.08
CA VAL A 87 -3.64 12.17 -8.96
C VAL A 87 -5.04 12.61 -8.50
N HIS A 88 -5.15 13.19 -7.31
CA HIS A 88 -6.41 13.63 -6.70
C HIS A 88 -7.48 12.51 -6.71
N ALA A 89 -7.09 11.32 -6.24
CA ALA A 89 -8.01 10.18 -6.20
C ALA A 89 -9.17 10.47 -5.24
N ALA A 90 -10.39 10.36 -5.75
CA ALA A 90 -11.59 10.39 -4.92
C ALA A 90 -11.84 9.01 -4.29
N PRO A 91 -12.29 8.94 -3.03
CA PRO A 91 -12.76 7.70 -2.43
C PRO A 91 -13.89 7.07 -3.24
N ASP A 92 -14.00 5.74 -3.16
CA ASP A 92 -15.09 4.99 -3.75
C ASP A 92 -16.40 5.27 -2.99
N PRO A 93 -17.51 5.66 -3.65
CA PRO A 93 -18.80 5.84 -2.98
C PRO A 93 -19.27 4.58 -2.24
N ASP A 94 -18.90 3.40 -2.74
CA ASP A 94 -19.25 2.12 -2.13
C ASP A 94 -18.33 1.74 -0.94
N LYS A 95 -17.31 2.57 -0.64
CA LYS A 95 -16.35 2.37 0.46
C LYS A 95 -16.33 3.61 1.36
N PRO A 96 -17.34 3.80 2.22
CA PRO A 96 -17.42 4.98 3.09
C PRO A 96 -16.17 5.16 3.99
N TRP A 97 -15.48 4.07 4.33
CA TRP A 97 -14.24 4.07 5.10
C TRP A 97 -13.00 4.62 4.34
N GLN A 98 -13.04 4.67 3.01
CA GLN A 98 -11.84 4.93 2.20
C GLN A 98 -11.38 6.40 2.29
N GLY A 99 -12.31 7.33 2.50
CA GLY A 99 -11.96 8.74 2.74
C GLY A 99 -11.07 8.91 3.96
N GLU A 100 -11.38 8.21 5.06
CA GLU A 100 -10.58 8.24 6.28
C GLU A 100 -9.21 7.58 6.09
N LEU A 101 -9.15 6.48 5.33
CA LEU A 101 -7.88 5.85 4.96
C LEU A 101 -6.99 6.81 4.16
N PHE A 102 -7.55 7.52 3.18
CA PHE A 102 -6.80 8.45 2.34
C PHE A 102 -6.28 9.64 3.15
N ARG A 103 -7.11 10.17 4.06
CA ARG A 103 -6.68 11.21 5.02
C ARG A 103 -5.52 10.72 5.87
N TYR A 104 -5.63 9.52 6.44
CA TYR A 104 -4.53 8.95 7.23
C TYR A 104 -3.24 8.75 6.44
N ALA A 105 -3.32 8.33 5.16
CA ALA A 105 -2.16 8.22 4.29
C ALA A 105 -1.48 9.59 4.02
N LEU A 106 -2.28 10.65 3.89
CA LEU A 106 -1.79 12.02 3.74
C LEU A 106 -1.15 12.52 5.04
N ASP A 107 -1.79 12.28 6.19
CA ASP A 107 -1.26 12.66 7.51
C ASP A 107 0.06 11.93 7.80
N ARG A 108 0.16 10.62 7.53
CA ARG A 108 1.43 9.88 7.65
C ARG A 108 2.56 10.43 6.78
N ARG A 109 2.22 11.15 5.71
CA ARG A 109 3.20 11.76 4.80
C ARG A 109 3.62 13.14 5.28
N HIS A 110 2.67 13.96 5.70
CA HIS A 110 2.90 15.38 5.97
C HIS A 110 3.01 15.72 7.45
N ASN A 111 2.38 14.93 8.32
CA ASN A 111 2.30 15.11 9.78
C ASN A 111 2.55 13.77 10.51
N PRO A 112 3.69 13.09 10.28
CA PRO A 112 3.90 11.72 10.75
C PRO A 112 3.80 11.56 12.27
N ASP A 113 4.21 12.56 13.04
CA ASP A 113 4.23 12.52 14.51
C ASP A 113 2.83 12.55 15.14
N THR A 114 1.85 13.11 14.41
CA THR A 114 0.46 13.27 14.88
C THR A 114 -0.53 12.39 14.14
N ALA A 115 -0.09 11.64 13.12
CA ALA A 115 -0.96 10.77 12.34
C ALA A 115 -1.56 9.65 13.21
N VAL A 116 -2.89 9.63 13.34
CA VAL A 116 -3.66 8.61 14.06
C VAL A 116 -4.49 7.80 13.06
N PRO A 117 -4.45 6.45 13.12
CA PRO A 117 -5.27 5.63 12.24
C PRO A 117 -6.76 5.87 12.54
N PRO A 118 -7.63 5.80 11.52
CA PRO A 118 -9.05 5.98 11.74
C PRO A 118 -9.60 4.81 12.58
N ALA A 119 -10.42 5.13 13.59
CA ALA A 119 -10.96 4.15 14.53
C ALA A 119 -11.75 3.02 13.83
N SER A 120 -12.37 3.32 12.69
CA SER A 120 -13.09 2.39 11.83
C SER A 120 -12.19 1.31 11.20
N ASN A 121 -10.87 1.51 11.16
CA ASN A 121 -9.93 0.60 10.53
C ASN A 121 -9.18 -0.25 11.56
N HIS A 122 -9.82 -1.35 11.97
CA HIS A 122 -9.28 -2.27 12.97
C HIS A 122 -7.86 -2.76 12.69
N VAL A 123 -7.49 -2.99 11.42
CA VAL A 123 -6.14 -3.46 11.07
C VAL A 123 -5.09 -2.39 11.41
N LEU A 124 -5.36 -1.12 11.08
CA LEU A 124 -4.43 -0.04 11.34
C LEU A 124 -4.35 0.29 12.83
N THR A 125 -5.46 0.24 13.56
CA THR A 125 -5.50 0.40 15.01
C THR A 125 -4.73 -0.71 15.71
N ALA A 126 -5.02 -1.98 15.40
CA ALA A 126 -4.30 -3.13 15.95
C ALA A 126 -2.80 -3.09 15.61
N HIS A 127 -2.44 -2.64 14.40
CA HIS A 127 -1.04 -2.45 14.04
C HIS A 127 -0.35 -1.41 14.92
N ARG A 128 -0.98 -0.25 15.14
CA ARG A 128 -0.43 0.81 16.01
C ARG A 128 -0.22 0.30 17.43
N GLU A 129 -1.20 -0.39 17.99
CA GLU A 129 -1.10 -1.01 19.33
C GLU A 129 0.04 -2.02 19.39
N LEU A 130 0.16 -2.89 18.38
CA LEU A 130 1.24 -3.89 18.31
C LEU A 130 2.62 -3.23 18.23
N MET A 131 2.77 -2.16 17.44
CA MET A 131 4.03 -1.43 17.31
C MET A 131 4.42 -0.68 18.58
N ALA A 132 3.43 -0.28 19.41
CA ALA A 132 3.66 0.41 20.67
C ALA A 132 4.15 -0.52 21.81
N LEU A 133 4.08 -1.84 21.64
CA LEU A 133 4.53 -2.77 22.68
C LEU A 133 6.03 -2.63 22.96
N PRO A 134 6.45 -2.56 24.24
CA PRO A 134 7.85 -2.61 24.63
C PRO A 134 8.52 -3.89 24.13
N VAL A 135 9.80 -3.80 23.72
CA VAL A 135 10.55 -4.92 23.12
C VAL A 135 10.53 -6.17 24.01
N GLY A 136 10.63 -6.00 25.33
CA GLY A 136 10.62 -7.10 26.30
C GLY A 136 9.30 -7.91 26.33
N GLU A 137 8.19 -7.32 25.90
CA GLU A 137 6.87 -7.95 25.92
C GLU A 137 6.51 -8.64 24.59
N ARG A 138 7.14 -8.22 23.48
CA ARG A 138 6.81 -8.67 22.13
C ARG A 138 6.88 -10.19 21.96
N ARG A 139 7.87 -10.83 22.59
CA ARG A 139 8.03 -12.29 22.51
C ARG A 139 6.86 -13.04 23.14
N ALA A 140 6.33 -12.54 24.26
CA ALA A 140 5.19 -13.16 24.94
C ALA A 140 3.96 -13.17 24.02
N VAL A 141 3.74 -12.09 23.26
CA VAL A 141 2.67 -12.00 22.26
C VAL A 141 2.80 -13.07 21.18
N VAL A 142 3.99 -13.27 20.62
CA VAL A 142 4.20 -14.28 19.57
C VAL A 142 3.93 -15.70 20.08
N THR A 143 4.26 -15.99 21.35
CA THR A 143 4.14 -17.32 21.94
C THR A 143 2.82 -17.58 22.65
N ALA A 144 1.94 -16.58 22.74
CA ALA A 144 0.61 -16.71 23.33
C ALA A 144 -0.26 -17.64 22.47
N PRO A 145 -1.28 -18.29 23.06
CA PRO A 145 -2.20 -19.16 22.31
C PRO A 145 -2.88 -18.49 21.11
N ASP A 146 -3.13 -17.18 21.19
CA ASP A 146 -3.76 -16.33 20.17
C ASP A 146 -2.76 -15.45 19.40
N GLY A 147 -1.46 -15.74 19.54
CA GLY A 147 -0.39 -14.88 19.01
C GLY A 147 -0.46 -14.72 17.50
N ALA A 148 -0.70 -15.81 16.76
CA ALA A 148 -0.77 -15.78 15.31
C ALA A 148 -1.94 -14.91 14.82
N GLU A 149 -3.11 -15.05 15.44
CA GLU A 149 -4.32 -14.28 15.17
C GLU A 149 -4.09 -12.80 15.43
N ARG A 150 -3.45 -12.46 16.55
CA ARG A 150 -3.14 -11.06 16.92
C ARG A 150 -2.19 -10.41 15.92
N LEU A 151 -1.15 -11.12 15.48
CA LEU A 151 -0.22 -10.63 14.45
C LEU A 151 -0.92 -10.44 13.10
N ALA A 152 -1.79 -11.39 12.72
CA ALA A 152 -2.54 -11.33 11.46
C ALA A 152 -3.59 -10.20 11.45
N ALA A 153 -4.25 -9.96 12.59
CA ALA A 153 -5.19 -8.85 12.79
C ALA A 153 -4.50 -7.49 12.63
N ALA A 154 -3.27 -7.37 13.15
CA ALA A 154 -2.40 -6.20 12.98
C ALA A 154 -1.75 -6.09 11.58
N GLY A 155 -2.02 -7.04 10.67
CA GLY A 155 -1.42 -7.07 9.34
C GLY A 155 0.11 -7.17 9.36
N LEU A 156 0.71 -7.70 10.43
CA LEU A 156 2.16 -7.88 10.52
C LEU A 156 2.58 -9.01 9.58
N THR A 157 3.55 -8.74 8.70
CA THR A 157 4.09 -9.76 7.81
C THR A 157 5.26 -10.50 8.47
N TRP A 158 5.58 -11.69 7.94
CA TRP A 158 6.74 -12.44 8.44
C TRP A 158 8.06 -11.69 8.20
N GLU A 159 8.17 -10.90 7.11
CA GLU A 159 9.36 -10.09 6.85
C GLU A 159 9.56 -9.02 7.93
N ALA A 160 8.47 -8.41 8.39
CA ALA A 160 8.49 -7.38 9.42
C ALA A 160 8.67 -7.94 10.83
N LEU A 161 8.28 -9.20 11.06
CA LEU A 161 8.28 -9.83 12.39
C LEU A 161 9.67 -9.85 13.04
N ALA A 162 10.71 -10.18 12.28
CA ALA A 162 12.08 -10.23 12.80
C ALA A 162 12.54 -8.84 13.29
N GLY A 163 12.29 -7.80 12.48
CA GLY A 163 12.62 -6.43 12.81
C GLY A 163 11.81 -5.91 14.00
N TRP A 164 10.54 -6.29 14.10
CA TRP A 164 9.69 -5.94 15.24
C TRP A 164 10.12 -6.66 16.53
N LEU A 165 10.52 -7.93 16.48
CA LEU A 165 10.99 -8.64 17.68
C LEU A 165 12.28 -8.05 18.27
N GLN A 166 13.14 -7.46 17.44
CA GLN A 166 14.46 -6.91 17.83
C GLN A 166 15.35 -7.89 18.61
N GLY A 167 15.08 -9.19 18.53
CA GLY A 167 15.74 -10.25 19.28
C GLY A 167 16.18 -11.39 18.39
N ARG A 168 17.15 -12.20 18.85
CA ARG A 168 17.59 -13.40 18.13
C ARG A 168 16.47 -14.42 18.03
N TRP A 169 16.29 -15.02 16.85
CA TRP A 169 15.50 -16.23 16.68
C TRP A 169 16.12 -17.35 17.52
N THR A 170 15.56 -17.64 18.69
CA THR A 170 16.02 -18.75 19.53
C THR A 170 15.04 -19.89 19.43
N ARG A 171 15.56 -21.09 19.14
CA ARG A 171 14.79 -22.34 19.18
C ARG A 171 14.17 -22.50 20.57
N ARG A 172 12.88 -22.88 20.62
CA ARG A 172 12.22 -23.23 21.87
C ARG A 172 12.99 -24.38 22.53
N PRO A 173 13.52 -24.22 23.77
CA PRO A 173 14.12 -25.34 24.47
C PRO A 173 13.05 -26.43 24.62
N GLY A 174 13.39 -27.65 24.19
CA GLY A 174 12.47 -28.77 24.23
C GLY A 174 11.96 -28.98 25.65
N ARG A 175 10.65 -29.19 25.80
CA ARG A 175 10.12 -29.77 27.04
C ARG A 175 10.75 -31.16 27.15
N ARG A 176 11.57 -31.37 28.18
CA ARG A 176 11.87 -32.71 28.67
C ARG A 176 10.63 -33.26 29.36
#